data_AF-A0A956M0R9-F1
#
_entry.id   AF-A0A956M0R9-F1
#
_cell.length_a   1.000
_cell.length_b   1.000
_cell.length_c   1.000
_cell.angle_alpha   90.00
_cell.angle_beta   90.00
_cell.angle_gamma   90.00
#
_symmetry.space_group_name_H-M   'P 1'
#
loop_
_entity.id
_entity.type
_entity.pdbx_description
1 polymer ?
#
loop_
_entity_poly.entity_id
_entity_poly.type
_entity_poly.pdbx_seq_one_letter_code
_entity_poly.pdbx_strand_id
1 'polypeptide(L)'
;MARSLPWTRGPAIPWPSRSRARPRSSCTRSFSRTSSIGWCSRTRSRTERAPTKIARNVSRTTSRVSIRETSASSAFDAGIGAKPVASLLVFQTQTDPEDHRLSSNWVASDARILTYGNLSPKLGARVFIAPGAAVIGDVEIGEESSIWYNAVIRGDIHRIRIGRRSNVQDLCAFHVTGGTHPVSIGDRVTIGHGAVVHGCTMEDGCLIGMGATIMDGAVVGAGALVAAGALVSPGTRIPPRTLAVGSPARVRRELDEAERSQVAEASDLYVGYAAEHVRALGLG
;
A
#
# COMPACT_ATOMS: atom_id res chain seq x y z
N MET A 1 61.18 -12.22 -5.32
CA MET A 1 61.70 -10.84 -5.22
C MET A 1 60.77 -9.91 -5.97
N ALA A 2 59.91 -9.19 -5.25
CA ALA A 2 59.16 -8.04 -5.75
C ALA A 2 58.99 -7.11 -4.55
N ARG A 3 59.63 -5.93 -4.61
CA ARG A 3 59.78 -5.00 -3.49
C ARG A 3 58.54 -4.12 -3.36
N SER A 4 57.97 -4.12 -2.16
CA SER A 4 56.96 -3.21 -1.62
C SER A 4 57.50 -1.78 -1.52
N LEU A 5 56.71 -0.78 -1.93
CA LEU A 5 56.92 0.64 -1.60
C LEU A 5 55.79 1.15 -0.67
N PRO A 6 56.10 2.04 0.29
CA PRO A 6 55.21 2.39 1.39
C PRO A 6 54.36 3.64 1.10
N TRP A 7 53.10 3.60 1.54
CA TRP A 7 52.20 4.75 1.60
C TRP A 7 52.63 5.69 2.73
N THR A 8 52.97 6.93 2.40
CA THR A 8 53.29 7.99 3.36
C THR A 8 52.02 8.75 3.77
N ARG A 9 51.82 8.90 5.10
CA ARG A 9 50.74 9.66 5.73
C ARG A 9 51.03 11.16 5.64
N GLY A 10 50.07 11.96 5.14
CA GLY A 10 50.08 13.42 5.23
C GLY A 10 49.65 13.92 6.63
N PRO A 11 50.06 15.14 7.02
CA PRO A 11 49.91 15.63 8.40
C PRO A 11 48.50 16.14 8.73
N ALA A 12 48.12 15.93 9.99
CA ALA A 12 46.85 16.30 10.60
C ALA A 12 46.76 17.81 10.92
N ILE A 13 45.61 18.41 10.64
CA ILE A 13 45.28 19.81 10.98
C ILE A 13 44.69 19.85 12.40
N PRO A 14 45.21 20.67 13.33
CA PRO A 14 44.70 20.73 14.70
C PRO A 14 43.51 21.69 14.84
N TRP A 15 42.40 21.19 15.40
CA TRP A 15 41.30 22.00 15.92
C TRP A 15 41.55 22.33 17.40
N PRO A 16 41.35 23.58 17.85
CA PRO A 16 41.66 23.96 19.23
C PRO A 16 40.57 23.49 20.22
N SER A 17 41.06 22.90 21.31
CA SER A 17 40.32 22.57 22.53
C SER A 17 40.23 23.78 23.47
N ARG A 18 39.09 23.97 24.15
CA ARG A 18 38.93 24.58 25.50
C ARG A 18 37.47 24.37 25.94
N SER A 19 37.19 23.49 26.89
CA SER A 19 37.20 23.65 28.37
C SER A 19 35.90 24.23 28.94
N ARG A 20 35.45 23.62 30.04
CA ARG A 20 34.13 23.66 30.68
C ARG A 20 33.85 24.92 31.54
N ALA A 21 32.54 25.10 31.80
CA ALA A 21 31.86 25.55 33.04
C ALA A 21 31.65 27.07 33.35
N ARG A 22 30.37 27.51 33.19
CA ARG A 22 29.35 28.10 34.13
C ARG A 22 29.81 28.87 35.41
N PRO A 23 28.96 29.72 36.11
CA PRO A 23 27.51 29.99 35.97
C PRO A 23 26.94 31.44 36.24
N ARG A 24 25.63 31.61 35.94
CA ARG A 24 24.51 32.32 36.64
C ARG A 24 24.47 33.85 36.91
N SER A 25 23.34 34.46 36.49
CA SER A 25 22.35 35.18 37.34
C SER A 25 21.03 35.32 36.54
N SER A 26 19.96 34.58 36.84
CA SER A 26 18.85 34.87 37.77
C SER A 26 17.99 36.08 37.40
N CYS A 27 16.79 35.83 36.86
CA CYS A 27 15.61 36.63 37.19
C CYS A 27 14.44 35.67 37.45
N THR A 28 14.08 35.59 38.73
CA THR A 28 12.92 34.89 39.29
C THR A 28 11.72 35.81 39.32
N ARG A 29 10.54 35.31 38.98
CA ARG A 29 9.34 35.48 39.84
C ARG A 29 8.24 34.49 39.44
N SER A 30 8.04 33.54 40.33
CA SER A 30 6.83 32.77 40.56
C SER A 30 5.70 33.65 41.11
N PHE A 31 4.44 33.38 40.79
CA PHE A 31 3.46 32.89 41.77
C PHE A 31 2.17 32.42 41.09
N SER A 32 1.41 31.66 41.86
CA SER A 32 0.55 30.55 41.50
C SER A 32 -0.96 30.81 41.67
N ARG A 33 -1.74 29.91 41.05
CA ARG A 33 -2.98 29.27 41.54
C ARG A 33 -4.32 30.02 41.47
N THR A 34 -5.20 29.42 40.65
CA THR A 34 -6.60 29.02 40.89
C THR A 34 -7.59 30.02 41.49
N SER A 35 -8.63 30.35 40.72
CA SER A 35 -10.02 30.21 41.14
C SER A 35 -11.00 30.43 39.97
N SER A 36 -12.07 29.64 40.02
CA SER A 36 -13.25 29.61 39.18
C SER A 36 -14.22 30.77 39.44
N ILE A 37 -15.20 30.89 38.54
CA ILE A 37 -16.49 31.62 38.62
C ILE A 37 -16.49 33.03 38.02
N GLY A 38 -17.41 33.24 37.07
CA GLY A 38 -17.79 34.59 36.62
C GLY A 38 -18.45 34.64 35.25
N TRP A 39 -19.64 34.06 35.11
CA TRP A 39 -20.57 34.46 34.05
C TRP A 39 -20.81 35.97 34.15
N CYS A 40 -20.51 36.72 33.09
CA CYS A 40 -21.02 38.08 32.91
C CYS A 40 -21.55 38.22 31.48
N SER A 41 -22.86 38.14 31.39
CA SER A 41 -23.69 38.47 30.24
C SER A 41 -23.47 39.92 29.81
N ARG A 42 -23.12 40.14 28.54
CA ARG A 42 -23.52 41.36 27.83
C ARG A 42 -23.86 41.06 26.38
N THR A 43 -25.16 41.08 26.16
CA THR A 43 -25.84 41.20 24.88
C THR A 43 -25.35 42.46 24.16
N ARG A 44 -24.92 42.29 22.90
CA ARG A 44 -25.07 43.32 21.88
C ARG A 44 -25.56 42.68 20.60
N SER A 45 -26.82 42.99 20.34
CA SER A 45 -27.57 42.79 19.10
C SER A 45 -26.73 43.15 17.88
N ARG A 46 -26.56 42.21 16.97
CA ARG A 46 -26.19 42.51 15.59
C ARG A 46 -27.30 41.99 14.69
N THR A 47 -27.85 42.94 13.95
CA THR A 47 -29.02 42.85 13.11
C THR A 47 -28.87 41.81 12.01
N GLU A 48 -29.90 40.98 11.89
CA GLU A 48 -30.13 40.06 10.78
C GLU A 48 -30.32 40.85 9.47
N ARG A 49 -29.65 40.42 8.40
CA ARG A 49 -30.04 40.75 7.02
C ARG A 49 -30.49 39.48 6.32
N ALA A 50 -31.67 39.57 5.72
CA ALA A 50 -32.40 38.52 5.04
C ALA A 50 -31.64 37.90 3.85
N PRO A 51 -31.92 36.64 3.49
CA PRO A 51 -31.34 35.98 2.33
C PRO A 51 -32.08 36.35 1.03
N THR A 52 -31.36 36.84 0.03
CA THR A 52 -31.86 37.03 -1.33
C THR A 52 -31.90 35.70 -2.07
N LYS A 53 -33.10 35.33 -2.53
CA LYS A 53 -33.35 34.20 -3.43
C LYS A 53 -32.67 34.45 -4.78
N ILE A 54 -31.82 33.52 -5.22
CA ILE A 54 -31.42 33.37 -6.62
C ILE A 54 -31.94 32.02 -7.11
N ALA A 55 -32.78 32.06 -8.13
CA ALA A 55 -33.38 30.89 -8.75
C ALA A 55 -32.90 30.77 -10.21
N ARG A 56 -32.60 29.51 -10.58
CA ARG A 56 -32.60 28.89 -11.93
C ARG A 56 -31.54 29.32 -12.95
N ASN A 57 -30.66 28.38 -13.31
CA ASN A 57 -30.81 27.52 -14.50
C ASN A 57 -29.58 26.62 -14.65
N VAL A 58 -29.73 25.30 -14.49
CA VAL A 58 -28.74 24.33 -14.96
C VAL A 58 -29.40 23.55 -16.09
N SER A 59 -29.11 23.95 -17.32
CA SER A 59 -29.45 23.17 -18.51
C SER A 59 -28.60 21.90 -18.52
N ARG A 60 -29.28 20.75 -18.53
CA ARG A 60 -28.67 19.45 -18.79
C ARG A 60 -28.29 19.36 -20.26
N THR A 61 -27.03 19.60 -20.59
CA THR A 61 -26.48 19.21 -21.89
C THR A 61 -26.05 17.74 -21.80
N THR A 62 -26.91 16.85 -22.29
CA THR A 62 -26.56 15.44 -22.51
C THR A 62 -25.98 15.32 -23.92
N SER A 63 -24.65 15.29 -24.02
CA SER A 63 -23.97 15.01 -25.28
C SER A 63 -24.05 13.50 -25.54
N ARG A 64 -25.05 13.07 -26.32
CA ARG A 64 -25.07 11.75 -26.95
C ARG A 64 -23.92 11.67 -27.97
N VAL A 65 -22.89 10.88 -27.69
CA VAL A 65 -21.89 10.49 -28.70
C VAL A 65 -22.47 9.28 -29.44
N SER A 66 -22.94 9.51 -30.67
CA SER A 66 -23.32 8.45 -31.60
C SER A 66 -22.09 8.00 -32.38
N ILE A 67 -21.64 6.77 -32.17
CA ILE A 67 -20.62 6.13 -33.01
C ILE A 67 -21.36 5.63 -34.27
N ARG A 68 -21.07 6.24 -35.41
CA ARG A 68 -21.46 5.71 -36.73
C ARG A 68 -20.41 4.67 -37.13
N GLU A 69 -20.84 3.44 -37.35
CA GLU A 69 -20.08 2.46 -38.12
C GLU A 69 -20.03 2.93 -39.58
N THR A 70 -18.83 3.08 -40.11
CA THR A 70 -18.60 3.19 -41.55
C THR A 70 -17.77 2.00 -41.98
N SER A 71 -18.42 1.02 -42.62
CA SER A 71 -17.78 0.01 -43.45
C SER A 71 -17.28 0.67 -44.74
N ALA A 72 -15.99 0.52 -45.06
CA ALA A 72 -15.48 0.78 -46.39
C ALA A 72 -14.50 -0.34 -46.78
N SER A 73 -14.86 -1.02 -47.86
CA SER A 73 -14.14 -2.09 -48.52
C SER A 73 -13.06 -1.56 -49.48
N SER A 74 -12.16 -2.48 -49.83
CA SER A 74 -11.33 -2.57 -51.05
C SER A 74 -9.84 -2.21 -50.96
N ALA A 75 -9.07 -3.31 -50.97
CA ALA A 75 -7.80 -3.61 -51.65
C ALA A 75 -6.87 -2.46 -52.09
N PHE A 76 -5.63 -2.52 -51.58
CA PHE A 76 -4.41 -2.28 -52.36
C PHE A 76 -3.29 -3.17 -51.80
N ASP A 77 -2.64 -3.93 -52.67
CA ASP A 77 -1.56 -4.87 -52.38
C ASP A 77 -0.24 -4.29 -52.91
N ALA A 78 0.78 -4.19 -52.04
CA ALA A 78 2.19 -4.06 -52.42
C ALA A 78 3.07 -4.26 -51.16
N GLY A 79 3.79 -5.38 -51.13
CA GLY A 79 4.57 -5.82 -49.98
C GLY A 79 5.83 -5.01 -49.69
N ILE A 80 6.12 -4.86 -48.39
CA ILE A 80 7.47 -4.85 -47.81
C ILE A 80 7.38 -5.64 -46.51
N GLY A 81 8.30 -6.59 -46.33
CA GLY A 81 8.30 -7.54 -45.22
C GLY A 81 8.39 -6.86 -43.85
N ALA A 82 7.41 -7.15 -43.01
CA ALA A 82 7.53 -7.10 -41.57
C ALA A 82 6.74 -8.30 -41.03
N LYS A 83 7.42 -9.25 -40.40
CA LYS A 83 6.74 -10.32 -39.64
C LYS A 83 6.03 -9.64 -38.47
N PRO A 84 4.70 -9.72 -38.35
CA PRO A 84 4.06 -9.21 -37.15
C PRO A 84 4.28 -10.26 -36.06
N VAL A 85 5.24 -10.01 -35.15
CA VAL A 85 5.17 -10.55 -33.79
C VAL A 85 4.11 -9.74 -33.03
N ALA A 86 2.87 -9.88 -33.46
CA ALA A 86 1.71 -9.50 -32.68
C ALA A 86 1.38 -10.71 -31.79
N SER A 87 2.17 -10.92 -30.74
CA SER A 87 1.65 -11.63 -29.57
C SER A 87 0.68 -10.68 -28.89
N LEU A 88 -0.53 -10.60 -29.46
CA LEU A 88 -1.68 -10.00 -28.82
C LEU A 88 -1.93 -10.82 -27.55
N LEU A 89 -1.31 -10.41 -26.44
CA LEU A 89 -1.59 -10.93 -25.10
C LEU A 89 -3.00 -10.48 -24.74
N VAL A 90 -3.98 -11.24 -25.24
CA VAL A 90 -5.37 -11.14 -24.83
C VAL A 90 -5.39 -11.55 -23.36
N PHE A 91 -5.78 -10.65 -22.47
CA PHE A 91 -6.22 -11.05 -21.13
C PHE A 91 -7.39 -12.00 -21.32
N GLN A 92 -7.13 -13.30 -21.19
CA GLN A 92 -8.19 -14.28 -21.16
C GLN A 92 -8.83 -14.18 -19.77
N THR A 93 -10.05 -13.66 -19.72
CA THR A 93 -10.93 -13.84 -18.56
C THR A 93 -11.38 -15.30 -18.55
N GLN A 94 -10.47 -16.22 -18.24
CA GLN A 94 -10.86 -17.58 -17.91
C GLN A 94 -11.35 -17.56 -16.46
N THR A 95 -12.64 -17.26 -16.29
CA THR A 95 -13.38 -17.88 -15.20
C THR A 95 -13.92 -19.18 -15.77
N ASP A 96 -13.10 -20.22 -15.80
CA ASP A 96 -13.64 -21.57 -16.06
C ASP A 96 -14.58 -21.88 -14.88
N PRO A 97 -15.89 -22.07 -15.13
CA PRO A 97 -16.87 -22.28 -14.06
C PRO A 97 -16.65 -23.57 -13.27
N GLU A 98 -15.72 -24.43 -13.71
CA GLU A 98 -15.42 -25.75 -13.16
C GLU A 98 -14.04 -25.83 -12.47
N ASP A 99 -13.28 -24.73 -12.28
CA ASP A 99 -12.05 -24.80 -11.49
C ASP A 99 -12.40 -24.98 -10.00
N HIS A 100 -12.38 -26.24 -9.55
CA HIS A 100 -12.65 -26.68 -8.19
C HIS A 100 -11.69 -26.07 -7.14
N ARG A 101 -10.62 -25.38 -7.56
CA ARG A 101 -9.78 -24.57 -6.65
C ARG A 101 -10.44 -23.24 -6.27
N LEU A 102 -11.40 -22.74 -7.05
CA LEU A 102 -12.13 -21.51 -6.77
C LEU A 102 -13.41 -21.76 -5.96
N SER A 103 -13.98 -22.96 -5.96
CA SER A 103 -15.23 -23.27 -5.25
C SER A 103 -15.13 -23.16 -3.72
N SER A 104 -13.92 -23.17 -3.16
CA SER A 104 -13.66 -22.94 -1.73
C SER A 104 -13.29 -21.48 -1.39
N ASN A 105 -13.32 -20.58 -2.38
CA ASN A 105 -12.91 -19.19 -2.24
C ASN A 105 -14.12 -18.25 -2.37
N TRP A 106 -14.02 -17.10 -1.72
CA TRP A 106 -15.07 -16.10 -1.68
C TRP A 106 -14.72 -14.93 -2.59
N VAL A 107 -14.98 -15.09 -3.88
CA VAL A 107 -14.64 -14.11 -4.91
C VAL A 107 -15.91 -13.38 -5.34
N ALA A 108 -15.91 -12.06 -5.21
CA ALA A 108 -17.02 -11.23 -5.69
C ALA A 108 -17.16 -11.28 -7.23
N SER A 109 -18.38 -11.17 -7.74
CA SER A 109 -18.69 -11.33 -9.17
C SER A 109 -18.04 -10.28 -10.09
N ASP A 110 -17.73 -9.10 -9.56
CA ASP A 110 -17.07 -8.00 -10.28
C ASP A 110 -15.56 -7.89 -10.01
N ALA A 111 -15.01 -8.77 -9.15
CA ALA A 111 -13.57 -8.92 -9.00
C ALA A 111 -12.94 -9.50 -10.29
N ARG A 112 -11.69 -9.12 -10.56
CA ARG A 112 -10.96 -9.50 -11.77
C ARG A 112 -9.79 -10.41 -11.44
N ILE A 113 -9.93 -11.69 -11.72
CA ILE A 113 -8.81 -12.65 -11.71
C ILE A 113 -8.39 -12.87 -13.16
N LEU A 114 -7.20 -12.41 -13.53
CA LEU A 114 -6.77 -12.34 -14.92
C LEU A 114 -5.48 -13.12 -15.15
N THR A 115 -5.51 -14.01 -16.14
CA THR A 115 -4.31 -14.68 -16.67
C THR A 115 -3.47 -13.69 -17.48
N TYR A 116 -2.16 -13.70 -17.27
CA TYR A 116 -1.19 -12.96 -18.08
C TYR A 116 -0.17 -13.94 -18.67
N GLY A 117 -0.15 -14.08 -20.00
CA GLY A 117 0.63 -15.11 -20.68
C GLY A 117 0.13 -16.50 -20.30
N ASN A 118 1.00 -17.33 -19.74
CA ASN A 118 0.69 -18.66 -19.21
C ASN A 118 0.60 -18.68 -17.67
N LEU A 119 0.48 -17.52 -17.03
CA LEU A 119 0.49 -17.37 -15.58
C LEU A 119 -0.88 -16.89 -15.08
N SER A 120 -1.53 -17.72 -14.28
CA SER A 120 -2.81 -17.44 -13.65
C SER A 120 -2.65 -17.34 -12.13
N PRO A 121 -3.37 -16.44 -11.45
CA PRO A 121 -3.34 -16.37 -10.01
C PRO A 121 -3.77 -17.69 -9.35
N LYS A 122 -3.09 -18.09 -8.28
CA LYS A 122 -3.44 -19.27 -7.49
C LYS A 122 -3.88 -18.85 -6.10
N LEU A 123 -5.04 -19.35 -5.69
CA LEU A 123 -5.64 -19.03 -4.40
C LEU A 123 -5.61 -20.25 -3.49
N GLY A 124 -5.29 -20.03 -2.21
CA GLY A 124 -5.47 -21.01 -1.14
C GLY A 124 -6.96 -21.25 -0.85
N ALA A 125 -7.28 -21.89 0.27
CA ALA A 125 -8.66 -22.05 0.70
C ALA A 125 -9.19 -20.79 1.40
N ARG A 126 -10.49 -20.50 1.27
CA ARG A 126 -11.17 -19.39 1.97
C ARG A 126 -10.52 -18.02 1.76
N VAL A 127 -9.92 -17.80 0.59
CA VAL A 127 -9.44 -16.46 0.19
C VAL A 127 -10.64 -15.60 -0.14
N PHE A 128 -10.70 -14.41 0.45
CA PHE A 128 -11.68 -13.39 0.11
C PHE A 128 -11.12 -12.42 -0.93
N ILE A 129 -11.83 -12.21 -2.04
CA ILE A 129 -11.51 -11.17 -3.02
C ILE A 129 -12.74 -10.28 -3.17
N ALA A 130 -12.61 -9.05 -2.69
CA ALA A 130 -13.67 -8.06 -2.62
C ALA A 130 -14.04 -7.48 -4.00
N PRO A 131 -15.24 -6.88 -4.11
CA PRO A 131 -15.67 -6.15 -5.29
C PRO A 131 -14.63 -5.14 -5.81
N GLY A 132 -14.50 -5.11 -7.13
CA GLY A 132 -13.57 -4.23 -7.86
C GLY A 132 -12.08 -4.56 -7.71
N ALA A 133 -11.68 -5.51 -6.86
CA ALA A 133 -10.28 -5.92 -6.76
C ALA A 133 -9.80 -6.62 -8.04
N ALA A 134 -8.52 -6.45 -8.38
CA ALA A 134 -7.91 -7.06 -9.56
C ALA A 134 -6.61 -7.80 -9.19
N VAL A 135 -6.53 -9.09 -9.54
CA VAL A 135 -5.37 -9.96 -9.32
C VAL A 135 -4.94 -10.54 -10.67
N ILE A 136 -3.70 -10.24 -11.09
CA ILE A 136 -3.24 -10.48 -12.45
C ILE A 136 -1.90 -11.22 -12.46
N GLY A 137 -1.78 -12.28 -13.26
CA GLY A 137 -0.51 -12.93 -13.58
C GLY A 137 -0.01 -13.90 -12.50
N ASP A 138 1.31 -13.92 -12.26
CA ASP A 138 1.97 -14.82 -11.33
C ASP A 138 1.82 -14.36 -9.87
N VAL A 139 0.61 -14.53 -9.34
CA VAL A 139 0.25 -14.22 -7.96
C VAL A 139 -0.17 -15.49 -7.25
N GLU A 140 0.39 -15.77 -6.08
CA GLU A 140 -0.12 -16.83 -5.19
C GLU A 140 -0.54 -16.20 -3.87
N ILE A 141 -1.75 -16.54 -3.41
CA ILE A 141 -2.37 -15.99 -2.20
C ILE A 141 -2.67 -17.15 -1.25
N GLY A 142 -2.10 -17.10 -0.04
CA GLY A 142 -2.28 -18.12 0.99
C GLY A 142 -3.70 -18.17 1.54
N GLU A 143 -4.03 -19.27 2.23
CA GLU A 143 -5.36 -19.48 2.78
C GLU A 143 -5.79 -18.40 3.77
N GLU A 144 -7.10 -18.14 3.83
CA GLU A 144 -7.74 -17.15 4.72
C GLU A 144 -7.22 -15.71 4.56
N SER A 145 -6.44 -15.44 3.52
CA SER A 145 -6.02 -14.10 3.15
C SER A 145 -7.14 -13.35 2.45
N SER A 146 -7.09 -12.03 2.49
CA SER A 146 -8.14 -11.17 1.96
C SER A 146 -7.58 -10.03 1.11
N ILE A 147 -8.16 -9.84 -0.07
CA ILE A 147 -7.87 -8.74 -0.98
C ILE A 147 -9.10 -7.83 -1.02
N TRP A 148 -8.96 -6.60 -0.54
CA TRP A 148 -10.06 -5.69 -0.27
C TRP A 148 -10.34 -4.75 -1.45
N TYR A 149 -11.38 -3.93 -1.31
CA TYR A 149 -12.06 -3.27 -2.41
C TYR A 149 -11.09 -2.45 -3.28
N ASN A 150 -11.19 -2.66 -4.59
CA ASN A 150 -10.41 -1.95 -5.60
C ASN A 150 -8.87 -2.04 -5.44
N ALA A 151 -8.35 -3.01 -4.67
CA ALA A 151 -6.93 -3.29 -4.64
C ALA A 151 -6.47 -3.90 -5.97
N VAL A 152 -5.28 -3.53 -6.45
CA VAL A 152 -4.71 -4.02 -7.70
C VAL A 152 -3.39 -4.73 -7.42
N ILE A 153 -3.33 -6.02 -7.73
CA ILE A 153 -2.17 -6.89 -7.54
C ILE A 153 -1.73 -7.42 -8.88
N ARG A 154 -0.65 -6.85 -9.42
CA ARG A 154 -0.19 -7.14 -10.78
C ARG A 154 1.17 -7.83 -10.76
N GLY A 155 1.17 -9.16 -10.88
CA GLY A 155 2.36 -10.01 -10.99
C GLY A 155 2.66 -10.39 -12.44
N ASP A 156 2.67 -9.42 -13.34
CA ASP A 156 2.82 -9.65 -14.79
C ASP A 156 4.27 -9.80 -15.24
N ILE A 157 5.19 -9.02 -14.66
CA ILE A 157 6.62 -9.02 -15.03
C ILE A 157 7.53 -9.70 -13.99
N HIS A 158 6.98 -10.10 -12.85
CA HIS A 158 7.62 -10.93 -11.82
C HIS A 158 6.55 -11.50 -10.86
N ARG A 159 6.90 -12.59 -10.17
CA ARG A 159 6.06 -13.21 -9.14
C ARG A 159 5.73 -12.30 -7.94
N ILE A 160 4.49 -12.44 -7.45
CA ILE A 160 4.02 -11.92 -6.16
C ILE A 160 3.56 -13.12 -5.30
N ARG A 161 4.01 -13.19 -4.06
CA ARG A 161 3.61 -14.23 -3.10
C ARG A 161 3.06 -13.59 -1.84
N ILE A 162 1.86 -13.97 -1.46
CA ILE A 162 1.17 -13.51 -0.25
C ILE A 162 0.92 -14.71 0.64
N GLY A 163 1.42 -14.66 1.88
CA GLY A 163 1.24 -15.70 2.88
C GLY A 163 -0.20 -15.88 3.35
N ARG A 164 -0.37 -16.69 4.38
CA ARG A 164 -1.66 -17.09 4.96
C ARG A 164 -2.17 -16.01 5.91
N ARG A 165 -3.50 -15.83 5.96
CA ARG A 165 -4.19 -14.89 6.87
C ARG A 165 -3.68 -13.45 6.73
N SER A 166 -3.10 -13.10 5.59
CA SER A 166 -2.61 -11.75 5.29
C SER A 166 -3.70 -10.94 4.61
N ASN A 167 -3.78 -9.64 4.88
CA ASN A 167 -4.79 -8.77 4.30
C ASN A 167 -4.15 -7.63 3.50
N VAL A 168 -4.65 -7.43 2.28
CA VAL A 168 -4.33 -6.32 1.40
C VAL A 168 -5.55 -5.42 1.34
N GLN A 169 -5.52 -4.34 2.11
CA GLN A 169 -6.68 -3.47 2.31
C GLN A 169 -7.01 -2.64 1.06
N ASP A 170 -8.08 -1.87 1.16
CA ASP A 170 -8.69 -1.15 0.03
C ASP A 170 -7.68 -0.28 -0.72
N LEU A 171 -7.83 -0.21 -2.03
CA LEU A 171 -7.07 0.68 -2.91
C LEU A 171 -5.54 0.47 -2.88
N CYS A 172 -5.05 -0.64 -2.33
CA CYS A 172 -3.63 -0.95 -2.39
C CYS A 172 -3.19 -1.24 -3.83
N ALA A 173 -1.94 -0.87 -4.16
CA ALA A 173 -1.35 -1.11 -5.48
C ALA A 173 -0.05 -1.90 -5.33
N PHE A 174 -0.01 -3.09 -5.93
CA PHE A 174 1.15 -3.97 -5.88
C PHE A 174 1.73 -4.14 -7.28
N HIS A 175 3.03 -3.93 -7.39
CA HIS A 175 3.81 -4.21 -8.59
C HIS A 175 5.22 -4.68 -8.23
N VAL A 176 6.03 -4.94 -9.24
CA VAL A 176 7.31 -5.64 -9.12
C VAL A 176 8.29 -5.06 -10.13
N THR A 177 9.59 -5.23 -9.89
CA THR A 177 10.61 -4.93 -10.90
C THR A 177 11.03 -6.22 -11.60
N GLY A 178 10.79 -6.26 -12.91
CA GLY A 178 11.05 -7.44 -13.74
C GLY A 178 12.47 -7.99 -13.58
N GLY A 179 12.55 -9.32 -13.47
CA GLY A 179 13.81 -10.07 -13.34
C GLY A 179 14.65 -9.86 -12.07
N THR A 180 14.28 -8.93 -11.17
CA THR A 180 15.14 -8.57 -10.04
C THR A 180 14.44 -8.56 -8.69
N HIS A 181 13.26 -7.96 -8.58
CA HIS A 181 12.60 -7.69 -7.31
C HIS A 181 11.16 -8.23 -7.30
N PRO A 182 10.93 -9.49 -6.87
CA PRO A 182 9.60 -9.98 -6.57
C PRO A 182 9.01 -9.26 -5.35
N VAL A 183 7.70 -9.41 -5.17
CA VAL A 183 7.06 -9.12 -3.87
C VAL A 183 6.87 -10.44 -3.11
N SER A 184 7.34 -10.48 -1.86
CA SER A 184 7.18 -11.61 -0.96
C SER A 184 6.61 -11.13 0.37
N ILE A 185 5.37 -11.49 0.66
CA ILE A 185 4.65 -11.15 1.88
C ILE A 185 4.47 -12.42 2.71
N GLY A 186 4.88 -12.38 3.98
CA GLY A 186 4.75 -13.47 4.94
C GLY A 186 3.32 -13.71 5.42
N ASP A 187 3.21 -14.53 6.45
CA ASP A 187 1.94 -14.87 7.09
C ASP A 187 1.48 -13.77 8.04
N ARG A 188 0.17 -13.59 8.18
CA ARG A 188 -0.47 -12.63 9.11
C ARG A 188 -0.03 -11.18 8.90
N VAL A 189 0.37 -10.80 7.71
CA VAL A 189 0.77 -9.43 7.38
C VAL A 189 -0.47 -8.58 7.10
N THR A 190 -0.52 -7.39 7.69
CA THR A 190 -1.61 -6.42 7.51
C THR A 190 -1.12 -5.25 6.67
N ILE A 191 -1.68 -5.06 5.48
CA ILE A 191 -1.27 -4.02 4.53
C ILE A 191 -2.37 -2.97 4.42
N GLY A 192 -2.11 -1.82 5.02
CA GLY A 192 -3.07 -0.74 5.23
C GLY A 192 -3.60 -0.10 3.95
N HIS A 193 -4.81 0.45 4.01
CA HIS A 193 -5.50 1.07 2.87
C HIS A 193 -4.59 2.01 2.05
N GLY A 194 -4.64 1.90 0.73
CA GLY A 194 -3.91 2.77 -0.19
C GLY A 194 -2.38 2.62 -0.15
N ALA A 195 -1.85 1.55 0.45
CA ALA A 195 -0.42 1.29 0.43
C ALA A 195 0.07 0.95 -0.99
N VAL A 196 1.28 1.40 -1.31
CA VAL A 196 1.98 1.06 -2.56
C VAL A 196 3.11 0.09 -2.23
N VAL A 197 3.06 -1.10 -2.82
CA VAL A 197 4.01 -2.20 -2.58
C VAL A 197 4.75 -2.51 -3.86
N HIS A 198 6.07 -2.36 -3.86
CA HIS A 198 6.90 -2.56 -5.03
C HIS A 198 8.15 -3.36 -4.70
N GLY A 199 8.28 -4.56 -5.29
CA GLY A 199 9.51 -5.37 -5.29
C GLY A 199 10.16 -5.62 -3.92
N CYS A 200 9.38 -5.78 -2.85
CA CYS A 200 9.89 -5.83 -1.48
C CYS A 200 9.59 -7.16 -0.78
N THR A 201 10.21 -7.35 0.38
CA THR A 201 9.92 -8.46 1.28
C THR A 201 9.31 -7.94 2.59
N MET A 202 8.22 -8.55 3.02
CA MET A 202 7.59 -8.30 4.31
C MET A 202 7.53 -9.63 5.05
N GLU A 203 8.20 -9.72 6.19
CA GLU A 203 8.19 -10.90 7.04
C GLU A 203 6.89 -10.99 7.85
N ASP A 204 6.70 -12.13 8.51
CA ASP A 204 5.46 -12.49 9.19
C ASP A 204 5.00 -11.44 10.21
N GLY A 205 3.68 -11.23 10.24
CA GLY A 205 3.00 -10.45 11.26
C GLY A 205 3.32 -8.97 11.25
N CYS A 206 3.99 -8.43 10.22
CA CYS A 206 4.21 -6.99 10.16
C CYS A 206 2.93 -6.22 9.78
N LEU A 207 2.87 -4.95 10.18
CA LEU A 207 1.78 -4.04 9.86
C LEU A 207 2.31 -2.86 9.06
N ILE A 208 1.77 -2.68 7.86
CA ILE A 208 2.04 -1.55 7.00
C ILE A 208 0.90 -0.55 7.14
N GLY A 209 1.21 0.64 7.65
CA GLY A 209 0.23 1.69 7.84
C GLY A 209 -0.38 2.17 6.52
N MET A 210 -1.61 2.67 6.60
CA MET A 210 -2.33 3.22 5.45
C MET A 210 -1.50 4.25 4.67
N GLY A 211 -1.56 4.19 3.34
CA GLY A 211 -0.86 5.10 2.43
C GLY A 211 0.67 4.99 2.47
N ALA A 212 1.25 4.01 3.16
CA ALA A 212 2.69 3.81 3.15
C ALA A 212 3.16 3.27 1.78
N THR A 213 4.37 3.65 1.39
CA THR A 213 5.02 3.20 0.16
C THR A 213 6.25 2.36 0.49
N ILE A 214 6.33 1.15 -0.02
CA ILE A 214 7.44 0.21 0.21
C ILE A 214 8.11 -0.11 -1.13
N MET A 215 9.38 0.26 -1.25
CA MET A 215 10.11 0.20 -2.52
C MET A 215 11.04 -1.00 -2.66
N ASP A 216 11.57 -1.16 -3.88
CA ASP A 216 12.39 -2.28 -4.32
C ASP A 216 13.49 -2.70 -3.35
N GLY A 217 13.55 -4.00 -3.10
CA GLY A 217 14.56 -4.63 -2.27
C GLY A 217 14.48 -4.25 -0.80
N ALA A 218 13.48 -3.47 -0.37
CA ALA A 218 13.25 -3.24 1.05
C ALA A 218 12.83 -4.53 1.76
N VAL A 219 13.23 -4.67 3.03
CA VAL A 219 12.79 -5.77 3.91
C VAL A 219 12.18 -5.18 5.16
N VAL A 220 10.93 -5.54 5.43
CA VAL A 220 10.23 -5.23 6.68
C VAL A 220 10.25 -6.47 7.56
N GLY A 221 10.98 -6.38 8.67
CA GLY A 221 11.17 -7.50 9.58
C GLY A 221 9.91 -7.91 10.34
N ALA A 222 9.93 -9.14 10.87
CA ALA A 222 8.76 -9.75 11.49
C ALA A 222 8.17 -8.89 12.63
N GLY A 223 6.84 -8.73 12.62
CA GLY A 223 6.13 -7.93 13.62
C GLY A 223 6.51 -6.44 13.66
N ALA A 224 7.19 -5.91 12.64
CA ALA A 224 7.48 -4.48 12.55
C ALA A 224 6.22 -3.68 12.17
N LEU A 225 6.20 -2.41 12.56
CA LEU A 225 5.15 -1.46 12.24
C LEU A 225 5.74 -0.33 11.38
N VAL A 226 5.25 -0.20 10.15
CA VAL A 226 5.52 0.96 9.30
C VAL A 226 4.38 1.95 9.49
N ALA A 227 4.67 3.18 9.92
CA ALA A 227 3.63 4.17 10.16
C ALA A 227 2.90 4.59 8.87
N ALA A 228 1.68 5.10 9.03
CA ALA A 228 0.88 5.65 7.94
C ALA A 228 1.66 6.71 7.15
N GLY A 229 1.55 6.66 5.82
CA GLY A 229 2.20 7.60 4.90
C GLY A 229 3.74 7.51 4.86
N ALA A 230 4.36 6.53 5.52
CA ALA A 230 5.82 6.39 5.48
C ALA A 230 6.31 5.89 4.11
N LEU A 231 7.49 6.34 3.67
CA LEU A 231 8.15 5.88 2.45
C LEU A 231 9.39 5.05 2.81
N VAL A 232 9.29 3.74 2.71
CA VAL A 232 10.45 2.84 2.88
C VAL A 232 11.22 2.81 1.56
N SER A 233 12.34 3.53 1.53
CA SER A 233 13.21 3.67 0.36
C SER A 233 13.82 2.34 -0.11
N PRO A 234 14.26 2.23 -1.38
CA PRO A 234 14.85 1.00 -1.90
C PRO A 234 15.98 0.46 -1.02
N GLY A 235 16.04 -0.87 -0.87
CA GLY A 235 17.06 -1.57 -0.08
C GLY A 235 16.99 -1.36 1.44
N THR A 236 16.07 -0.54 1.95
CA THR A 236 15.95 -0.28 3.40
C THR A 236 15.64 -1.57 4.15
N ARG A 237 16.29 -1.78 5.31
CA ARG A 237 16.00 -2.87 6.22
C ARG A 237 15.35 -2.30 7.49
N ILE A 238 14.09 -2.64 7.73
CA ILE A 238 13.39 -2.33 8.98
C ILE A 238 13.51 -3.54 9.91
N PRO A 239 14.15 -3.41 11.09
CA PRO A 239 14.32 -4.54 12.00
C PRO A 239 12.98 -5.05 12.55
N PRO A 240 12.91 -6.34 12.94
CA PRO A 240 11.72 -6.93 13.57
C PRO A 240 11.26 -6.15 14.80
N ARG A 241 9.93 -6.07 15.00
CA ARG A 241 9.31 -5.44 16.18
C ARG A 241 9.71 -3.98 16.42
N THR A 242 10.01 -3.25 15.36
CA THR A 242 10.33 -1.82 15.43
C THR A 242 9.27 -0.96 14.73
N LEU A 243 9.16 0.29 15.19
CA LEU A 243 8.37 1.33 14.54
C LEU A 243 9.25 2.11 13.55
N ALA A 244 8.87 2.11 12.28
CA ALA A 244 9.48 2.93 11.24
C ALA A 244 8.55 4.08 10.83
N VAL A 245 9.08 5.30 10.74
CA VAL A 245 8.27 6.51 10.43
C VAL A 245 8.98 7.42 9.42
N GLY A 246 8.19 8.22 8.70
CA GLY A 246 8.67 9.31 7.86
C GLY A 246 8.90 8.96 6.38
N SER A 247 9.35 9.96 5.62
CA SER A 247 9.67 9.86 4.19
C SER A 247 10.98 10.62 3.92
N PRO A 248 12.12 9.91 3.75
CA PRO A 248 12.27 8.46 3.80
C PRO A 248 12.14 7.90 5.23
N ALA A 249 11.60 6.70 5.34
CA ALA A 249 11.30 6.05 6.62
C ALA A 249 12.59 5.72 7.38
N ARG A 250 12.57 5.93 8.69
CA ARG A 250 13.65 5.57 9.61
C ARG A 250 13.08 4.86 10.82
N VAL A 251 13.84 3.92 11.34
CA VAL A 251 13.53 3.26 12.61
C VAL A 251 13.54 4.31 13.70
N ARG A 252 12.41 4.47 14.40
CA ARG A 252 12.26 5.42 15.49
C ARG A 252 12.59 4.79 16.83
N ARG A 253 12.03 3.62 17.09
CA ARG A 253 12.14 2.87 18.36
C ARG A 253 11.63 1.44 18.18
N GLU A 254 11.88 0.61 19.17
CA GLU A 254 11.14 -0.64 19.34
C GLU A 254 9.67 -0.37 19.65
N LEU A 255 8.81 -1.30 19.27
CA LEU A 255 7.39 -1.26 19.64
C LEU A 255 7.24 -1.47 21.15
N ASP A 256 6.27 -0.78 21.74
CA ASP A 256 5.83 -1.10 23.09
C ASP A 256 4.89 -2.32 23.10
N GLU A 257 4.50 -2.78 24.28
CA GLU A 257 3.68 -3.99 24.39
C GLU A 257 2.29 -3.83 23.75
N ALA A 258 1.69 -2.65 23.89
CA ALA A 258 0.37 -2.39 23.32
C ALA A 258 0.44 -2.40 21.78
N GLU A 259 1.46 -1.77 21.20
CA GLU A 259 1.70 -1.80 19.76
C GLU A 259 2.00 -3.22 19.26
N ARG A 260 2.77 -4.03 20.01
CA ARG A 260 3.03 -5.43 19.65
C ARG A 260 1.74 -6.25 19.60
N SER A 261 0.88 -6.13 20.61
CA SER A 261 -0.41 -6.82 20.63
C SER A 261 -1.30 -6.38 19.48
N GLN A 262 -1.40 -5.06 19.23
CA GLN A 262 -2.17 -4.54 18.09
C GLN A 262 -1.69 -5.09 16.75
N VAL A 263 -0.38 -5.12 16.53
CA VAL A 263 0.23 -5.66 15.30
C VAL A 263 -0.06 -7.15 15.16
N ALA A 264 0.03 -7.93 16.25
CA ALA A 264 -0.22 -9.37 16.24
C ALA A 264 -1.69 -9.71 15.97
N GLU A 265 -2.63 -8.94 16.52
CA GLU A 265 -4.08 -9.19 16.43
C GLU A 265 -4.70 -8.66 15.12
N ALA A 266 -4.07 -7.70 14.45
CA ALA A 266 -4.63 -7.03 13.28
C ALA A 266 -5.06 -7.99 12.16
N SER A 267 -4.26 -9.03 11.90
CA SER A 267 -4.57 -10.06 10.89
C SER A 267 -5.81 -10.87 11.27
N ASP A 268 -5.95 -11.28 12.54
CA ASP A 268 -7.06 -12.08 13.02
C ASP A 268 -8.40 -11.32 12.90
N LEU A 269 -8.39 -10.01 13.18
CA LEU A 269 -9.55 -9.14 12.98
C LEU A 269 -10.01 -9.15 11.52
N TYR A 270 -9.07 -9.06 10.57
CA TYR A 270 -9.38 -9.03 9.15
C TYR A 270 -9.86 -10.38 8.60
N VAL A 271 -9.47 -11.51 9.20
CA VAL A 271 -10.10 -12.81 8.92
C VAL A 271 -11.57 -12.79 9.32
N GLY A 272 -11.88 -12.22 10.50
CA GLY A 272 -13.26 -12.04 10.96
C GLY A 272 -14.09 -11.13 10.04
N TYR A 273 -13.55 -9.97 9.68
CA TYR A 273 -14.21 -9.03 8.78
C TYR A 273 -14.43 -9.61 7.38
N ALA A 274 -13.48 -10.39 6.85
CA ALA A 274 -13.68 -11.09 5.59
C ALA A 274 -14.91 -11.99 5.66
N ALA A 275 -15.06 -12.79 6.73
CA ALA A 275 -16.24 -13.65 6.91
C ALA A 275 -17.56 -12.86 7.02
N GLU A 276 -17.55 -11.68 7.64
CA GLU A 276 -18.71 -10.79 7.69
C GLU A 276 -19.11 -10.27 6.30
N HIS A 277 -18.12 -9.82 5.51
CA HIS A 277 -18.35 -9.34 4.15
C HIS A 277 -18.82 -10.46 3.22
N VAL A 278 -18.31 -11.67 3.38
CA VAL A 278 -18.76 -12.87 2.64
C VAL A 278 -20.24 -13.12 2.88
N ARG A 279 -20.71 -13.04 4.14
CA ARG A 279 -22.15 -13.14 4.45
C ARG A 279 -22.95 -12.00 3.85
N ALA A 280 -22.45 -10.76 3.96
CA ALA A 280 -23.12 -9.57 3.44
C ALA A 280 -23.27 -9.60 1.90
N LEU A 281 -22.30 -10.18 1.20
CA LEU A 281 -22.27 -10.31 -0.25
C LEU A 281 -22.94 -11.59 -0.76
N GLY A 282 -23.32 -12.52 0.12
CA GLY A 282 -23.91 -13.81 -0.25
C GLY A 282 -22.93 -14.76 -0.96
N LEU A 283 -21.65 -14.73 -0.58
CA LEU A 283 -20.58 -15.52 -1.22
C LEU A 283 -20.29 -16.85 -0.52
N GLY A 284 -20.98 -17.19 0.57
CA GLY A 284 -20.71 -18.37 1.40
C GLY A 284 -21.96 -19.02 1.96
#